data_AF-F2L433-F1
#
_entry.id   AF-F2L433-F1
#
_cell.length_a   1.000
_cell.length_b   1.000
_cell.length_c   1.000
_cell.angle_alpha   90.00
_cell.angle_beta   90.00
_cell.angle_gamma   90.00
#
_symmetry.space_group_name_H-M   'P 1'
#
loop_
_entity.id
_entity.type
_entity.pdbx_description
1 polymer ?
#
loop_
_entity_poly.entity_id
_entity_poly.type
_entity_poly.pdbx_seq_one_letter_code
_entity_poly.pdbx_strand_id
1 'polypeptide(L)'
;MDVDKGRIAKLSRDPRVVEALRAIGGFLWYYTELYPYRTIYTLTVCRGALCVYIAGEDMMDMKIPVEKYLEFEDDGERLRQLARSLEMLAAFSEKAQWDSPR
;
A
#
# COMPACT_ATOMS: atom_id res chain seq x y z
N MET A 1 -2.85 1.99 -19.73
CA MET A 1 -3.99 1.95 -18.79
C MET A 1 -3.63 2.93 -17.69
N ASP A 2 -4.30 4.07 -17.64
CA ASP A 2 -4.00 5.11 -16.65
C ASP A 2 -4.32 4.61 -15.25
N VAL A 3 -3.46 4.93 -14.29
CA VAL A 3 -3.66 4.54 -12.90
C VAL A 3 -4.64 5.50 -12.24
N ASP A 4 -5.76 4.96 -11.75
CA ASP A 4 -6.77 5.74 -11.04
C ASP A 4 -6.32 6.01 -9.58
N LYS A 5 -5.64 7.14 -9.37
CA LYS A 5 -5.24 7.61 -8.04
C LYS A 5 -6.45 7.81 -7.10
N GLY A 6 -7.63 8.13 -7.62
CA GLY A 6 -8.86 8.27 -6.83
C GLY A 6 -9.33 6.94 -6.23
N ARG A 7 -9.25 5.87 -7.02
CA ARG A 7 -9.50 4.50 -6.55
C ARG A 7 -8.47 4.06 -5.50
N ILE A 8 -7.19 4.34 -5.71
CA ILE A 8 -6.13 4.04 -4.73
C ILE A 8 -6.42 4.76 -3.40
N ALA A 9 -6.72 6.06 -3.44
CA ALA A 9 -7.04 6.84 -2.25
C ALA A 9 -8.24 6.25 -1.50
N LYS A 10 -9.32 5.90 -2.22
CA LYS A 10 -10.51 5.25 -1.63
C LYS A 10 -10.16 3.94 -0.93
N LEU A 11 -9.41 3.04 -1.58
CA LEU A 11 -9.02 1.76 -0.98
C LEU A 11 -8.09 1.94 0.22
N SER A 12 -7.21 2.95 0.20
CA SER A 12 -6.26 3.20 1.27
C SER A 12 -6.88 3.59 2.62
N ARG A 13 -8.14 4.06 2.59
CA ARG A 13 -8.95 4.42 3.76
C ARG A 13 -10.00 3.37 4.12
N ASP A 14 -10.19 2.33 3.30
CA ASP A 14 -11.19 1.29 3.60
C ASP A 14 -10.73 0.51 4.83
N PRO A 15 -11.49 0.54 5.95
CA PRO A 15 -11.11 -0.15 7.17
C PRO A 15 -10.89 -1.66 6.97
N ARG A 16 -11.60 -2.28 6.03
CA ARG A 16 -11.44 -3.71 5.72
C ARG A 16 -10.09 -4.00 5.09
N VAL A 17 -9.59 -3.10 4.25
CA VAL A 17 -8.27 -3.21 3.62
C VAL A 17 -7.18 -2.96 4.67
N VAL A 18 -7.39 -2.01 5.58
CA VAL A 18 -6.49 -1.77 6.72
C VAL A 18 -6.39 -3.01 7.61
N GLU A 19 -7.51 -3.63 7.96
CA GLU A 19 -7.52 -4.85 8.77
C GLU A 19 -6.99 -6.06 8.01
N ALA A 20 -7.23 -6.17 6.70
CA ALA A 20 -6.59 -7.18 5.87
C ALA A 20 -5.06 -7.08 5.91
N LEU A 21 -4.51 -5.86 5.80
CA LEU A 21 -3.07 -5.66 5.94
C LEU A 21 -2.56 -6.06 7.32
N ARG A 22 -3.30 -5.74 8.38
CA ARG A 22 -2.96 -6.16 9.76
C ARG A 22 -2.96 -7.68 9.91
N ALA A 23 -3.95 -8.36 9.33
CA ALA A 23 -4.08 -9.81 9.41
C ALA A 23 -2.91 -10.56 8.76
N ILE A 24 -2.26 -9.96 7.75
CA ILE A 24 -1.06 -10.55 7.09
C ILE A 24 0.27 -10.09 7.71
N GLY A 25 0.24 -9.41 8.86
CA GLY A 25 1.44 -8.99 9.61
C GLY A 25 1.73 -7.48 9.58
N GLY A 26 0.88 -6.68 8.95
CA GLY A 26 0.94 -5.21 9.00
C GLY A 26 1.93 -4.55 8.04
N PHE A 27 2.62 -5.34 7.23
CA PHE A 27 3.59 -4.87 6.23
C PHE A 27 3.43 -5.67 4.93
N LEU A 28 3.45 -4.97 3.79
CA LEU A 28 3.39 -5.58 2.47
C LEU A 28 4.33 -4.84 1.51
N TRP A 29 5.41 -5.47 1.09
CA TRP A 29 6.30 -4.91 0.07
C TRP A 29 5.58 -4.94 -1.28
N TYR A 30 5.54 -3.79 -1.96
CA TYR A 30 4.89 -3.70 -3.27
C TYR A 30 5.83 -3.26 -4.39
N TYR A 31 6.94 -2.61 -4.08
CA TYR A 31 7.90 -2.19 -5.10
C TYR A 31 9.32 -2.15 -4.56
N THR A 32 10.28 -2.41 -5.43
CA THR A 32 11.71 -2.30 -5.13
C THR A 32 12.40 -1.65 -6.31
N GLU A 33 13.11 -0.57 -6.03
CA GLU A 33 14.04 0.06 -6.95
C GLU A 33 15.45 -0.44 -6.61
N LEU A 34 16.16 -1.01 -7.57
CA LEU A 34 17.47 -1.65 -7.33
C LEU A 34 18.67 -0.73 -7.58
N TYR A 35 18.49 0.33 -8.36
CA TYR A 35 19.56 1.26 -8.76
C TYR A 35 19.00 2.69 -8.84
N PRO A 36 19.74 3.74 -8.43
CA PRO A 36 21.12 3.73 -7.92
C PRO A 36 21.26 3.35 -6.44
N TYR A 37 20.18 3.46 -5.65
CA TYR A 37 20.14 3.05 -4.25
C TYR A 37 18.99 2.09 -4.06
N ARG A 38 19.24 0.94 -3.42
CA ARG A 38 18.19 -0.04 -3.16
C ARG A 38 17.12 0.57 -2.27
N THR A 39 15.93 0.79 -2.82
CA THR A 39 14.81 1.43 -2.14
C THR A 39 13.60 0.51 -2.18
N ILE A 40 13.04 0.20 -1.01
CA ILE A 40 11.89 -0.68 -0.83
C ILE A 40 10.69 0.17 -0.45
N TYR A 41 9.59 -0.04 -1.16
CA TYR A 41 8.31 0.59 -0.90
C TYR A 41 7.35 -0.44 -0.31
N THR A 42 6.85 -0.10 0.87
CA THR A 42 6.07 -1.01 1.71
C THR A 42 4.76 -0.35 2.09
N LEU A 43 3.64 -1.05 1.93
CA LEU A 43 2.39 -0.70 2.60
C LEU A 43 2.47 -1.08 4.07
N THR A 44 2.11 -0.15 4.94
CA THR A 44 1.98 -0.35 6.39
C THR A 44 0.79 0.44 6.94
N VAL A 45 0.48 0.29 8.22
CA VAL A 45 -0.59 1.04 8.89
C VAL A 45 -0.01 2.21 9.69
N CYS A 46 -0.65 3.37 9.60
CA CYS A 46 -0.36 4.58 10.37
C CYS A 46 -1.66 5.19 10.90
N ARG A 47 -1.79 5.28 12.24
CA ARG A 47 -2.96 5.89 12.90
C ARG A 47 -4.32 5.44 12.32
N GLY A 48 -4.44 4.16 11.97
CA GLY A 48 -5.67 3.56 11.43
C GLY A 48 -5.89 3.69 9.92
N ALA A 49 -4.96 4.25 9.16
CA ALA A 49 -5.00 4.32 7.69
C ALA A 49 -3.76 3.66 7.07
N LEU A 50 -3.80 3.38 5.77
CA LEU A 50 -2.63 2.87 5.05
C LEU A 50 -1.62 3.99 4.79
N CYS A 51 -0.35 3.64 4.97
CA CYS A 51 0.82 4.46 4.66
C CYS A 51 1.75 3.71 3.72
N VAL A 52 2.45 4.46 2.89
CA VAL A 52 3.68 4.01 2.22
C VAL A 52 4.85 4.27 3.17
N TYR A 53 5.59 3.21 3.47
CA TYR A 53 6.88 3.27 4.12
C TYR A 53 7.97 3.04 3.07
N ILE A 54 8.89 3.98 2.97
CA ILE A 54 9.99 3.99 1.99
C ILE A 54 11.27 3.89 2.80
N ALA A 55 12.03 2.81 2.57
CA ALA A 55 13.33 2.59 3.19
C ALA A 55 14.37 2.37 2.10
N GLY A 56 15.52 3.00 2.20
CA GLY A 56 16.60 2.85 1.22
C GLY A 56 17.98 2.85 1.86
N GLU A 57 18.94 2.27 1.14
CA GLU A 57 20.31 1.99 1.64
C GLU A 57 21.04 3.23 2.20
N ASP A 58 20.77 4.43 1.66
CA ASP A 58 21.42 5.69 2.05
C ASP A 58 20.43 6.86 2.25
N MET A 59 19.20 6.56 2.70
CA MET A 59 18.19 7.58 2.93
C MET A 59 17.50 7.43 4.29
N MET A 60 17.01 8.53 4.84
CA MET A 60 16.12 8.46 6.00
C MET A 60 14.81 7.80 5.58
N ASP A 61 14.38 6.82 6.37
CA ASP A 61 13.11 6.18 6.15
C ASP A 61 11.96 7.19 6.25
N MET A 62 11.00 7.05 5.32
CA MET A 62 9.82 7.89 5.29
C MET A 62 8.58 7.06 5.51
N LYS A 63 7.61 7.60 6.26
CA LYS A 63 6.29 7.00 6.43
C LYS A 63 5.22 8.03 6.10
N ILE A 64 4.52 7.81 4.99
CA ILE A 64 3.67 8.82 4.35
C ILE A 64 2.27 8.21 4.15
N PRO A 65 1.19 8.86 4.63
CA PRO A 65 -0.17 8.42 4.32
C PRO A 65 -0.35 8.27 2.80
N VAL A 66 -0.99 7.19 2.34
CA VAL A 66 -1.10 6.87 0.92
C VAL A 66 -1.64 8.07 0.12
N GLU A 67 -2.61 8.79 0.66
CA GLU A 67 -3.19 9.95 -0.02
C GLU A 67 -2.20 11.09 -0.24
N LYS A 68 -1.38 11.40 0.78
CA LYS A 68 -0.31 12.37 0.63
C LYS A 68 0.74 11.90 -0.36
N TYR A 69 1.05 10.60 -0.35
CA TYR A 69 1.97 10.00 -1.31
C TYR A 69 1.48 10.15 -2.76
N LEU A 70 0.17 10.03 -2.99
CA LEU A 70 -0.43 10.18 -4.33
C LEU A 70 -0.38 11.60 -4.89
N GLU A 71 -0.26 12.62 -4.03
CA GLU A 71 -0.14 14.03 -4.44
C GLU A 71 1.16 14.31 -5.20
N PHE A 72 2.24 13.54 -4.94
CA PHE A 72 3.56 13.78 -5.53
C PHE A 72 4.15 12.57 -6.29
N GLU A 73 3.57 11.37 -6.16
CA GLU A 73 4.03 10.20 -6.91
C GLU A 73 3.43 10.19 -8.32
N ASP A 74 4.28 10.21 -9.35
CA ASP A 74 3.87 10.16 -10.76
C ASP A 74 4.49 8.98 -11.53
N ASP A 75 5.31 8.15 -10.86
CA ASP A 75 5.84 6.95 -11.48
C ASP A 75 4.73 5.92 -11.70
N GLY A 76 4.41 5.69 -12.97
CA GLY A 76 3.32 4.80 -13.36
C GLY A 76 3.52 3.35 -12.91
N GLU A 77 4.76 2.86 -12.78
CA GLU A 77 5.00 1.48 -12.33
C GLU A 77 4.79 1.37 -10.82
N ARG A 78 5.34 2.29 -10.02
CA ARG A 78 5.09 2.35 -8.58
C ARG A 78 3.61 2.46 -8.27
N LEU A 79 2.88 3.31 -8.99
CA LEU A 79 1.45 3.48 -8.84
C LEU A 79 0.66 2.21 -9.23
N ARG A 80 1.05 1.52 -10.32
CA ARG A 80 0.42 0.26 -10.72
C ARG A 80 0.61 -0.83 -9.68
N GLN A 81 1.82 -0.97 -9.14
CA GLN A 81 2.13 -2.00 -8.14
C GLN A 81 1.44 -1.72 -6.81
N LEU A 82 1.36 -0.45 -6.42
CA LEU A 82 0.57 -0.02 -5.27
C LEU A 82 -0.93 -0.35 -5.46
N ALA A 83 -1.50 -0.02 -6.62
CA ALA A 83 -2.90 -0.33 -6.93
C ALA A 83 -3.18 -1.83 -6.85
N ARG A 84 -2.35 -2.66 -7.47
CA ARG A 84 -2.47 -4.14 -7.42
C ARG A 84 -2.41 -4.68 -6.00
N SER A 85 -1.52 -4.14 -5.17
CA SER A 85 -1.37 -4.56 -3.78
C SER A 85 -2.62 -4.22 -2.95
N LEU A 86 -3.20 -3.04 -3.16
CA LEU A 86 -4.47 -2.66 -2.50
C LEU A 86 -5.66 -3.50 -2.99
N GLU A 87 -5.72 -3.82 -4.27
CA GLU A 87 -6.76 -4.69 -4.84
C GLU A 87 -6.66 -6.11 -4.29
N MET A 88 -5.44 -6.64 -4.16
CA MET A 88 -5.19 -7.93 -3.51
C MET A 88 -5.66 -7.93 -2.06
N LEU A 89 -5.35 -6.88 -1.29
CA LEU A 89 -5.81 -6.73 0.09
C LEU A 89 -7.34 -6.61 0.18
N ALA A 90 -7.97 -5.90 -0.75
CA ALA A 90 -9.43 -5.80 -0.83
C ALA A 90 -10.07 -7.17 -1.09
N ALA A 91 -9.57 -7.93 -2.07
CA ALA A 91 -10.04 -9.28 -2.35
C ALA A 91 -9.80 -10.24 -1.18
N PHE A 92 -8.66 -10.13 -0.50
CA PHE A 92 -8.38 -10.90 0.73
C PHE A 92 -9.39 -10.58 1.84
N SER A 93 -9.75 -9.31 2.02
CA SER A 93 -10.72 -8.88 3.02
C SER A 93 -12.12 -9.48 2.79
N GLU A 94 -12.53 -9.59 1.52
CA GLU A 94 -13.81 -10.21 1.13
C GLU A 94 -13.82 -11.71 1.41
N LYS A 95 -12.71 -12.40 1.12
CA LYS A 95 -12.56 -13.84 1.41
C LYS A 95 -12.52 -14.13 2.91
N ALA A 96 -11.74 -13.37 3.68
CA ALA A 96 -11.65 -13.56 5.13
C ALA A 96 -13.01 -13.37 5.83
N GLN A 97 -13.86 -12.49 5.30
CA GLN A 97 -15.23 -12.30 5.76
C GLN A 97 -16.14 -13.50 5.45
N TRP A 98 -15.92 -14.18 4.30
CA TRP A 98 -16.65 -15.40 3.94
C TRP A 98 -16.27 -16.60 4.80
N ASP A 99 -14.98 -16.73 5.13
CA ASP A 99 -14.44 -17.86 5.89
C ASP A 99 -14.65 -17.74 7.41
N SER A 100 -15.18 -16.61 7.91
CA SER A 100 -15.56 -16.42 9.31
C SER A 100 -17.04 -16.77 9.52
N PRO A 101 -17.39 -17.95 10.06
CA PRO A 101 -18.79 -18.26 10.36
C PRO A 101 -19.26 -17.33 11.48
N ARG A 102 -20.39 -16.64 11.25
CA ARG A 102 -21.11 -15.95 12.32
C ARG A 102 -21.65 -16.93 13.34
#